data_AF-A0A850YKK9-F1
#
_entry.id   AF-A0A850YKK9-F1
#
_cell.length_a   1.000
_cell.length_b   1.000
_cell.length_c   1.000
_cell.angle_alpha   90.00
_cell.angle_beta   90.00
_cell.angle_gamma   90.00
#
_symmetry.space_group_name_H-M   'P 1'
#
loop_
_entity.id
_entity.type
_entity.pdbx_description
1 polymer ?
#
loop_
_entity_poly.entity_id
_entity_poly.type
_entity_poly.pdbx_seq_one_letter_code
_entity_poly.pdbx_strand_id
1 'polypeptide(L)'
;MFEKCEVNGKNAHPLFTFLKEALPFPHDDPSSLMTNPQYIIWSPVCRNDIAWNFEKFLIGPDGVPFKRYSRSFETIKIQDDIELLLQKVA
;
A
#
# COMPACT_ATOMS: atom_id res chain seq x y z
N MET A 1 1.73 22.18 2.74
CA MET A 1 2.99 21.85 3.43
C MET A 1 2.94 20.36 3.75
N PHE A 2 4.00 19.60 3.47
CA PHE A 2 4.01 18.15 3.69
C PHE A 2 4.37 17.84 5.15
N GLU A 3 3.65 16.92 5.78
CA GLU A 3 3.91 16.45 7.15
C GLU A 3 4.14 14.93 7.13
N LYS A 4 5.02 14.46 8.01
CA LYS A 4 5.23 13.02 8.22
C LYS A 4 4.06 12.45 9.03
N CYS A 5 3.42 11.41 8.52
CA CYS A 5 2.39 10.66 9.25
C CYS A 5 2.79 9.20 9.46
N GLU A 6 2.10 8.52 10.37
CA GLU A 6 2.23 7.07 10.57
C GLU A 6 1.32 6.32 9.58
N VAL A 7 1.78 5.18 9.07
CA VAL A 7 1.02 4.34 8.13
C VAL A 7 0.58 3.01 8.75
N ASN A 8 1.16 2.64 9.89
CA ASN A 8 0.87 1.46 10.68
C ASN A 8 0.68 1.82 12.16
N GLY A 9 0.14 0.88 12.94
CA GLY A 9 -0.08 1.07 14.37
C GLY A 9 -1.28 1.95 14.73
N LYS A 10 -1.41 2.26 16.02
CA LYS A 10 -2.58 2.91 16.61
C LYS A 10 -2.90 4.28 16.01
N ASN A 11 -1.89 5.07 15.62
CA ASN A 11 -2.09 6.41 15.07
C ASN A 11 -1.90 6.46 13.55
N ALA A 12 -2.06 5.31 12.87
CA ALA A 12 -2.04 5.27 11.41
C ALA A 12 -3.03 6.27 10.83
N HIS A 13 -2.57 7.06 9.86
CA HIS A 13 -3.40 8.06 9.20
C HIS A 13 -4.63 7.37 8.56
N PRO A 14 -5.84 7.94 8.67
CA PRO A 14 -7.07 7.27 8.23
C PRO A 14 -7.05 6.77 6.78
N LEU A 15 -6.38 7.51 5.88
CA LEU A 15 -6.17 7.08 4.49
C LEU A 15 -5.45 5.72 4.40
N PHE A 16 -4.39 5.51 5.17
CA PHE A 16 -3.64 4.25 5.13
C PHE A 16 -4.39 3.11 5.81
N THR A 17 -5.17 3.40 6.86
CA THR A 17 -6.11 2.42 7.43
C THR A 17 -7.09 1.94 6.36
N PHE A 18 -7.75 2.86 5.67
CA PHE A 18 -8.69 2.55 4.58
C PHE A 18 -8.02 1.74 3.46
N LEU A 19 -6.83 2.16 2.98
CA LEU A 19 -6.13 1.48 1.90
C LEU A 19 -5.70 0.05 2.28
N LYS A 20 -5.22 -0.17 3.52
CA LYS A 20 -4.85 -1.50 4.01
C LYS A 20 -6.05 -2.41 4.27
N GLU A 21 -7.22 -1.86 4.58
CA GLU A 21 -8.45 -2.64 4.70
C GLU A 21 -9.00 -3.04 3.32
N ALA A 22 -9.01 -2.11 2.37
CA ALA A 22 -9.48 -2.36 1.01
C ALA A 22 -8.56 -3.31 0.22
N LEU A 23 -7.23 -3.19 0.41
CA LEU A 23 -6.21 -3.99 -0.27
C LEU A 23 -5.26 -4.60 0.77
N PRO A 24 -5.67 -5.69 1.45
CA PRO A 24 -4.95 -6.22 2.61
C PRO A 24 -3.56 -6.75 2.31
N PHE A 25 -3.32 -7.19 1.07
CA PHE A 25 -2.06 -7.81 0.67
C PHE A 25 -1.56 -7.23 -0.66
N PRO A 26 -0.25 -7.06 -0.84
CA PRO A 26 0.32 -6.79 -2.16
C PRO A 26 0.01 -7.93 -3.13
N HIS A 27 -0.29 -7.58 -4.38
CA HIS A 27 -0.65 -8.58 -5.39
C HIS A 27 0.54 -9.49 -5.77
N ASP A 28 1.77 -8.99 -5.67
CA ASP A 28 3.01 -9.66 -6.06
C ASP A 28 3.71 -10.40 -4.90
N ASP A 29 3.39 -10.04 -3.66
CA ASP A 29 3.94 -10.68 -2.46
C ASP A 29 2.91 -10.62 -1.31
N PRO A 30 1.99 -11.60 -1.23
CA PRO A 30 0.90 -11.55 -0.26
C PRO A 30 1.29 -12.02 1.15
N SER A 31 2.50 -12.55 1.34
CA SER A 31 2.90 -13.22 2.58
C SER A 31 3.98 -12.51 3.38
N SER A 32 4.85 -11.72 2.74
CA SER A 32 6.01 -11.15 3.42
C SER A 32 5.66 -9.84 4.12
N LEU A 33 5.79 -9.81 5.44
CA LEU A 33 5.72 -8.57 6.24
C LEU A 33 7.12 -8.05 6.57
N MET A 34 7.89 -8.78 7.37
CA MET A 34 9.23 -8.36 7.80
C MET A 34 10.08 -9.59 8.10
N THR A 35 11.33 -9.59 7.64
CA THR A 35 12.26 -10.71 7.92
C THR A 35 12.84 -10.61 9.33
N ASN A 36 13.24 -9.41 9.76
CA ASN A 36 13.73 -9.17 11.12
C ASN A 36 12.61 -8.51 11.96
N PRO A 37 12.07 -9.17 12.99
CA PRO A 37 10.98 -8.61 13.80
C PRO A 37 11.38 -7.34 14.57
N GLN A 38 12.68 -7.07 14.78
CA GLN A 38 13.13 -5.86 15.47
C GLN A 38 12.80 -4.56 14.71
N TYR A 39 12.51 -4.63 13.41
CA TYR A 39 12.11 -3.47 12.63
C TYR A 39 10.61 -3.14 12.76
N ILE A 40 9.83 -3.99 13.43
CA ILE A 40 8.43 -3.72 13.73
C ILE A 40 8.37 -2.93 15.03
N ILE A 41 8.33 -1.60 14.91
CA ILE A 41 8.35 -0.65 16.04
C ILE A 41 6.98 0.01 16.30
N TRP A 42 5.91 -0.53 15.71
CA TRP A 42 4.54 -0.03 15.86
C TRP A 42 3.64 -1.05 16.59
N SER A 43 2.53 -0.57 17.14
CA SER A 43 1.54 -1.39 17.82
C SER A 43 0.13 -0.78 17.67
N PRO A 44 -0.93 -1.59 17.47
CA PRO A 44 -0.90 -3.03 17.26
C PRO A 44 -0.27 -3.40 15.90
N VAL A 45 0.19 -4.65 15.78
CA VAL A 45 0.66 -5.22 14.51
C VAL A 45 -0.50 -5.96 13.85
N CYS A 46 -0.76 -5.65 12.59
CA CYS A 46 -1.86 -6.20 11.81
C CYS A 46 -1.33 -6.95 10.58
N ARG A 47 -2.07 -7.98 10.13
CA ARG A 47 -1.68 -8.81 8.98
C ARG A 47 -1.58 -8.03 7.67
N ASN A 48 -2.28 -6.91 7.57
CA ASN A 48 -2.32 -6.05 6.39
C ASN A 48 -1.38 -4.85 6.46
N ASP A 49 -0.51 -4.78 7.49
CA ASP A 49 0.44 -3.68 7.66
C ASP A 49 1.35 -3.49 6.45
N ILE A 50 1.80 -2.25 6.25
CA ILE A 50 2.79 -1.91 5.23
C ILE A 50 4.14 -2.46 5.67
N ALA A 51 4.74 -3.32 4.85
CA ALA A 51 5.95 -4.06 5.14
C ALA A 51 7.20 -3.19 5.18
N TRP A 52 7.27 -2.16 4.34
CA TRP A 52 8.43 -1.27 4.25
C TRP A 52 8.15 0.02 3.48
N ASN A 53 9.17 0.85 3.36
CA ASN A 53 9.19 2.00 2.45
C ASN A 53 8.92 1.55 1.01
N PHE A 54 8.22 2.40 0.25
CA PHE A 54 7.88 2.18 -1.15
C PHE A 54 6.94 1.00 -1.42
N GLU A 55 6.02 0.65 -0.52
CA GLU A 55 4.78 0.01 -1.01
C GLU A 55 3.93 1.02 -1.78
N LYS A 56 3.14 0.54 -2.74
CA LYS A 56 2.36 1.40 -3.64
C LYS A 56 0.90 0.96 -3.63
N PHE A 57 0.01 1.94 -3.69
CA PHE A 57 -1.43 1.74 -3.90
C PHE A 57 -1.81 2.50 -5.16
N LEU A 58 -2.45 1.82 -6.10
CA LEU A 58 -3.05 2.44 -7.28
C LEU A 58 -4.55 2.61 -7.02
N ILE A 59 -5.04 3.83 -7.24
CA ILE A 59 -6.43 4.22 -7.01
C ILE A 59 -7.05 4.57 -8.36
N GLY A 60 -8.26 4.07 -8.59
CA GLY A 60 -9.03 4.35 -9.79
C GLY A 60 -9.52 5.80 -9.88
N PRO A 61 -9.95 6.24 -11.08
CA PRO A 61 -10.49 7.59 -11.29
C PRO A 61 -11.80 7.84 -10.52
N ASP A 62 -12.49 6.78 -10.11
CA ASP A 62 -13.68 6.78 -9.25
C ASP A 62 -13.34 6.89 -7.74
N GLY A 63 -12.05 6.94 -7.39
CA GLY A 63 -11.58 6.97 -6.01
C GLY A 63 -11.51 5.59 -5.34
N VAL A 64 -11.79 4.50 -6.07
CA VAL A 64 -11.78 3.15 -5.51
C VAL A 64 -10.37 2.56 -5.58
N PRO A 65 -9.83 1.97 -4.49
CA PRO A 65 -8.53 1.28 -4.53
C PRO A 65 -8.54 0.13 -5.54
N PHE A 66 -7.58 0.15 -6.48
CA PHE A 66 -7.50 -0.81 -7.57
C PHE A 66 -6.51 -1.95 -7.28
N LYS A 67 -5.27 -1.63 -6.91
CA LYS A 67 -4.22 -2.64 -6.68
C LYS A 67 -3.14 -2.15 -5.71
N ARG A 68 -2.58 -3.07 -4.92
CA ARG A 68 -1.45 -2.85 -4.00
C ARG A 68 -0.22 -3.60 -4.50
N TYR A 69 0.94 -2.96 -4.40
CA TYR A 69 2.22 -3.48 -4.89
C TYR A 69 3.25 -3.47 -3.75
N SER A 70 4.06 -4.53 -3.67
CA SER A 70 5.02 -4.69 -2.58
C SER A 70 6.14 -3.65 -2.69
N ARG A 71 6.95 -3.56 -1.63
CA ARG A 71 8.18 -2.74 -1.61
C ARG A 71 9.14 -3.07 -2.75
N SER A 72 9.18 -4.33 -3.18
CA SER A 72 10.08 -4.86 -4.20
C SER A 72 9.52 -4.73 -5.62
N PHE A 73 8.23 -4.44 -5.77
CA PHE A 73 7.64 -4.25 -7.08
C PHE A 73 8.20 -2.99 -7.75
N GLU A 74 8.72 -3.13 -8.97
CA GLU A 74 9.28 -2.00 -9.70
C GLU A 74 8.19 -1.00 -10.09
N THR A 75 8.34 0.26 -9.68
CA THR A 75 7.34 1.30 -9.96
C THR A 75 7.05 1.46 -11.46
N ILE A 76 8.05 1.23 -12.33
CA ILE A 76 7.85 1.31 -13.78
C ILE A 76 6.86 0.27 -14.31
N LYS A 77 6.77 -0.90 -13.67
CA LYS A 77 5.82 -1.97 -14.06
C LYS A 77 4.37 -1.66 -13.69
N ILE A 78 4.13 -0.59 -12.93
CA ILE A 78 2.78 -0.09 -12.62
C ILE A 78 2.20 0.66 -13.84
N GLN A 79 3.04 1.03 -14.82
CA GLN A 79 2.63 1.75 -16.03
C GLN A 79 1.46 1.07 -16.76
N ASP A 80 1.52 -0.25 -16.97
CA ASP A 80 0.48 -0.99 -17.71
C ASP A 80 -0.89 -0.88 -17.01
N ASP A 81 -0.90 -0.97 -15.68
CA ASP A 81 -2.12 -0.82 -14.88
C ASP A 81 -2.63 0.62 -14.89
N ILE A 82 -1.74 1.62 -14.94
CA ILE A 82 -2.11 3.04 -15.06
C ILE A 82 -2.75 3.29 -16.43
N GLU A 83 -2.14 2.82 -17.52
CA GLU A 83 -2.66 2.96 -18.88
C GLU A 83 -4.04 2.32 -19.01
N LEU A 84 -4.23 1.14 -18.42
CA LEU A 84 -5.53 0.47 -18.35
C LEU A 84 -6.60 1.32 -17.66
N LEU A 85 -6.27 1.99 -16.55
CA LEU A 85 -7.24 2.83 -15.83
C LEU A 85 -7.53 4.15 -16.55
N LEU A 86 -6.55 4.72 -17.27
CA LEU A 86 -6.75 5.92 -18.08
C LEU A 86 -7.72 5.68 -19.24
N GLN A 87 -7.69 4.49 -19.86
CA GLN A 87 -8.63 4.11 -20.93
C GLN A 87 -10.09 4.07 -20.47
N LYS A 88 -10.37 3.89 -19.17
CA LYS A 88 -11.74 3.81 -18.62
C LYS A 88 -12.40 5.18 -18.41
N VAL A 89 -11.63 6.26 -18.51
CA VAL A 89 -12.12 7.65 -18.37
C VAL A 89 -12.42 8.28 -19.74
N ALA A 90 -11.94 7.64 -20.82
CA ALA A 90 -12.07 8.11 -22.19
C ALA A 90 -13.45 7.80 -22.80
#